data_AF-A0A523TLH1-F1
#
_entry.id   AF-A0A523TLH1-F1
#
_cell.length_a   1.000
_cell.length_b   1.000
_cell.length_c   1.000
_cell.angle_alpha   90.00
_cell.angle_beta   90.00
_cell.angle_gamma   90.00
#
_symmetry.space_group_name_H-M   'P 1'
#
loop_
_entity.id
_entity.type
_entity.pdbx_description
1 polymer ?
#
loop_
_entity_poly.entity_id
_entity_poly.type
_entity_poly.pdbx_seq_one_letter_code
_entity_poly.pdbx_strand_id
1 'polypeptide(L)'
;MNFLSYILKVIIMTQVEKTKNPCPSKIARTNSKDFLARQLEETAQIIDWAMKSVPDIRLLENPPHSTHPEASDDVKKYFGSWSAYHILFHLLHYEETAALPNLTLWLDESEQMKRKCGGEKKAYEEALMNETSLQTLLDRFHIVRKKQIEVLNKISEAQWIEKRPNTNWGNVTIEFIVSKSIQHTLEHGNKILRNVLFWDSHLRRLNSK
;
A
#
# COMPACT_ATOMS: atom_id res chain seq x y z
N MET A 1 35.23 43.35 -20.15
CA MET A 1 35.04 43.25 -18.68
C MET A 1 34.40 41.88 -18.43
N ASN A 2 35.10 40.75 -18.29
CA ASN A 2 36.18 40.31 -17.38
C ASN A 2 35.80 40.28 -15.89
N PHE A 3 35.36 39.10 -15.42
CA PHE A 3 35.29 38.68 -14.00
C PHE A 3 36.17 37.44 -13.76
N LEU A 4 37.33 37.42 -14.43
CA LEU A 4 38.51 36.65 -14.02
C LEU A 4 39.40 37.59 -13.22
N SER A 5 39.10 37.71 -11.92
CA SER A 5 40.03 38.25 -10.94
C SER A 5 39.65 37.73 -9.56
N TYR A 6 39.83 36.43 -9.34
CA TYR A 6 40.33 35.88 -8.07
C TYR A 6 40.80 34.44 -8.33
N ILE A 7 41.74 34.31 -9.27
CA ILE A 7 42.65 33.17 -9.35
C ILE A 7 43.62 33.31 -8.16
N LEU A 8 43.56 32.31 -7.27
CA LEU A 8 44.74 31.61 -6.73
C LEU A 8 45.64 32.33 -5.70
N LYS A 9 46.09 31.51 -4.73
CA LYS A 9 47.02 31.76 -3.60
C LYS A 9 46.28 32.12 -2.31
N VAL A 10 46.34 31.35 -1.23
CA VAL A 10 47.46 30.58 -0.63
C VAL A 10 46.82 29.48 0.23
N ILE A 11 46.99 28.19 -0.11
CA ILE A 11 47.89 27.22 0.56
C ILE A 11 47.68 27.14 2.08
N ILE A 12 47.20 25.98 2.53
CA ILE A 12 47.67 25.12 3.65
C ILE A 12 46.74 23.89 3.55
N MET A 13 47.12 22.78 2.93
CA MET A 13 47.98 21.73 3.50
C MET A 13 47.79 21.55 5.01
N THR A 14 46.69 20.93 5.41
CA THR A 14 46.67 20.14 6.64
C THR A 14 46.20 18.72 6.31
N GLN A 15 47.21 17.86 6.20
CA GLN A 15 47.23 16.46 6.56
C GLN A 15 46.07 15.59 6.05
N VAL A 16 46.42 14.82 5.03
CA VAL A 16 45.98 13.42 4.89
C VAL A 16 46.38 12.68 6.16
N GLU A 17 45.54 12.74 7.20
CA GLU A 17 45.49 11.65 8.16
C GLU A 17 44.71 10.52 7.49
N LYS A 18 45.40 9.42 7.21
CA LYS A 18 44.79 8.12 7.00
C LYS A 18 44.06 7.73 8.28
N THR A 19 42.91 8.33 8.54
CA THR A 19 41.93 7.71 9.44
C THR A 19 41.47 6.47 8.70
N LYS A 20 41.91 5.31 9.18
CA LYS A 20 41.27 4.04 8.87
C LYS A 20 39.80 4.25 9.21
N ASN A 21 38.95 4.53 8.21
CA ASN A 21 37.51 4.52 8.42
C ASN A 21 37.20 3.15 9.03
N PRO A 22 36.79 3.07 10.31
CA PRO A 22 36.36 1.81 10.85
C PRO A 22 35.21 1.35 9.95
N CYS A 23 35.33 0.12 9.44
CA CYS A 23 34.26 -0.57 8.73
C CYS A 23 32.95 -0.27 9.47
N PRO A 24 31.91 0.27 8.81
CA PRO A 24 30.71 0.73 9.49
C PRO A 24 30.20 -0.41 10.36
N SER A 25 30.35 -0.21 11.66
CA SER A 25 30.01 -1.18 12.69
C SER A 25 28.56 -1.58 12.49
N LYS A 26 28.32 -2.89 12.32
CA LYS A 26 27.04 -3.59 12.41
C LYS A 26 25.84 -2.63 12.33
N ILE A 27 25.35 -2.34 11.12
CA ILE A 27 24.01 -1.78 10.95
C ILE A 27 23.10 -2.70 11.75
N ALA A 28 22.54 -2.20 12.86
CA ALA A 28 21.58 -2.94 13.65
C ALA A 28 20.48 -3.37 12.67
N ARG A 29 20.38 -4.67 12.39
CA ARG A 29 19.32 -5.19 11.54
C ARG A 29 18.02 -4.76 12.19
N THR A 30 17.29 -3.86 11.55
CA THR A 30 15.96 -3.48 12.00
C THR A 30 15.14 -4.75 12.11
N ASN A 31 14.51 -4.97 13.27
CA ASN A 31 13.59 -6.09 13.45
C ASN A 31 12.52 -6.01 12.34
N SER A 32 12.37 -7.06 11.53
CA SER A 32 11.44 -7.03 10.40
C SER A 32 10.00 -6.86 10.86
N LYS A 33 9.67 -7.34 12.07
CA LYS A 33 8.38 -7.15 12.71
C LYS A 33 8.07 -5.67 12.95
N ASP A 34 8.98 -4.94 13.62
CA ASP A 34 8.81 -3.52 13.91
C ASP A 34 8.82 -2.66 12.64
N PHE A 35 9.64 -3.04 11.67
CA PHE A 35 9.63 -2.41 10.35
C PHE A 35 8.27 -2.57 9.67
N LEU A 36 7.78 -3.80 9.53
CA LEU A 36 6.53 -4.08 8.82
C LEU A 36 5.29 -3.54 9.55
N ALA A 37 5.29 -3.51 10.89
CA ALA A 37 4.24 -2.86 11.66
C ALA A 37 4.14 -1.35 11.34
N ARG A 38 5.28 -0.65 11.22
CA ARG A 38 5.31 0.75 10.78
C ARG A 38 4.84 0.89 9.34
N GLN A 39 5.24 -0.01 8.44
CA GLN A 39 4.80 0.03 7.04
C GLN A 39 3.28 -0.17 6.88
N LEU A 40 2.62 -0.95 7.75
CA LEU A 40 1.16 -1.05 7.75
C LEU A 40 0.48 0.30 8.00
N GLU A 41 0.98 1.06 8.99
CA GLU A 41 0.46 2.39 9.31
C GLU A 41 0.78 3.41 8.21
N GLU A 42 2.03 3.46 7.74
CA GLU A 42 2.47 4.38 6.69
C GLU A 42 1.68 4.16 5.37
N THR A 43 1.47 2.90 4.98
CA THR A 43 0.68 2.62 3.77
C THR A 43 -0.81 2.91 3.93
N ALA A 44 -1.35 2.86 5.14
CA ALA A 44 -2.71 3.33 5.39
C ALA A 44 -2.85 4.85 5.20
N GLN A 45 -1.86 5.61 5.67
CA GLN A 45 -1.80 7.07 5.48
C GLN A 45 -1.65 7.45 4.00
N ILE A 46 -0.89 6.66 3.23
CA ILE A 46 -0.78 6.86 1.77
C ILE A 46 -2.15 6.69 1.09
N ILE A 47 -2.95 5.69 1.50
CA ILE A 47 -4.30 5.50 0.95
C ILE A 47 -5.20 6.68 1.31
N ASP A 48 -5.20 7.13 2.56
CA ASP A 48 -5.98 8.30 2.99
C ASP A 48 -5.64 9.55 2.15
N TRP A 49 -4.34 9.85 1.99
CA TRP A 49 -3.89 10.95 1.14
C TRP A 49 -4.29 10.77 -0.34
N ALA A 50 -4.10 9.58 -0.90
CA ALA A 50 -4.43 9.29 -2.29
C ALA A 50 -5.92 9.47 -2.56
N MET A 51 -6.78 8.99 -1.66
CA MET A 51 -8.24 9.11 -1.76
C MET A 51 -8.70 10.57 -1.63
N LYS A 52 -8.11 11.35 -0.71
CA LYS A 52 -8.39 12.79 -0.58
C LYS A 52 -7.96 13.61 -1.80
N SER A 53 -7.08 13.04 -2.64
CA SER A 53 -6.64 13.68 -3.88
C SER A 53 -7.55 13.38 -5.08
N VAL A 54 -8.53 12.47 -4.93
CA VAL A 54 -9.50 12.15 -5.99
C VAL A 54 -10.59 13.22 -6.01
N PRO A 55 -10.85 13.90 -7.14
CA PRO A 55 -11.98 14.83 -7.25
C PRO A 55 -13.31 14.10 -7.00
N ASP A 56 -14.21 14.71 -6.22
CA ASP A 56 -15.50 14.09 -5.84
C ASP A 56 -16.29 13.56 -7.05
N ILE A 57 -16.30 14.32 -8.15
CA ILE A 57 -16.97 13.94 -9.40
C ILE A 57 -16.44 12.64 -10.02
N ARG A 58 -15.21 12.23 -9.70
CA ARG A 58 -14.54 11.01 -10.22
C ARG A 58 -14.50 9.87 -9.21
N LEU A 59 -14.92 10.11 -7.96
CA LEU A 59 -14.77 9.14 -6.87
C LEU A 59 -15.41 7.79 -7.21
N LEU A 60 -16.61 7.83 -7.80
CA LEU A 60 -17.39 6.66 -8.20
C LEU A 60 -17.25 6.32 -9.69
N GLU A 61 -16.58 7.17 -10.47
CA GLU A 61 -16.42 6.94 -11.91
C GLU A 61 -15.31 5.93 -12.19
N ASN A 62 -15.60 4.96 -13.05
CA ASN A 62 -14.57 4.08 -13.59
C ASN A 62 -13.68 4.87 -14.58
N PRO A 63 -12.37 4.58 -14.65
CA PRO A 63 -11.47 5.25 -15.59
C PRO A 63 -11.96 5.12 -17.04
N PRO A 64 -12.21 6.21 -17.78
CA PRO A 64 -12.77 6.16 -19.13
C PRO A 64 -11.82 5.47 -20.11
N HIS A 65 -10.52 5.46 -19.84
CA HIS A 65 -9.52 4.74 -20.62
C HIS A 65 -9.74 3.22 -20.62
N SER A 66 -10.48 2.69 -19.64
CA SER A 66 -10.80 1.26 -19.59
C SER A 66 -11.81 0.82 -20.65
N THR A 67 -12.68 1.73 -21.09
CA THR A 67 -13.75 1.48 -22.08
C THR A 67 -13.56 2.24 -23.38
N HIS A 68 -12.55 3.11 -23.47
CA HIS A 68 -12.28 3.89 -24.67
C HIS A 68 -11.92 2.97 -25.87
N PRO A 69 -12.52 3.15 -27.06
CA PRO A 69 -12.29 2.27 -28.21
C PRO A 69 -10.82 2.23 -28.65
N GLU A 70 -10.14 3.38 -28.62
CA GLU A 70 -8.72 3.50 -28.98
C GLU A 70 -7.72 3.11 -27.87
N ALA A 71 -8.19 2.65 -26.70
CA ALA A 71 -7.30 2.25 -25.62
C ALA A 71 -6.71 0.87 -25.87
N SER A 72 -5.37 0.80 -25.89
CA SER A 72 -4.65 -0.48 -25.91
C SER A 72 -4.81 -1.23 -24.59
N ASP A 73 -4.55 -2.54 -24.61
CA ASP A 73 -4.60 -3.37 -23.41
C ASP A 73 -3.63 -2.91 -22.32
N ASP A 74 -2.48 -2.36 -22.69
CA ASP A 74 -1.53 -1.77 -21.75
C ASP A 74 -2.11 -0.57 -21.02
N VAL A 75 -2.84 0.31 -21.72
CA VAL A 75 -3.52 1.46 -21.11
C VAL A 75 -4.61 0.97 -20.15
N LYS A 76 -5.44 0.01 -20.59
CA LYS A 76 -6.49 -0.58 -19.76
C LYS A 76 -5.91 -1.21 -18.49
N LYS A 77 -4.80 -1.94 -18.62
CA LYS A 77 -4.10 -2.55 -17.47
C LYS A 77 -3.45 -1.51 -16.56
N TYR A 78 -2.90 -0.44 -17.12
CA TYR A 78 -2.19 0.59 -16.37
C TYR A 78 -3.12 1.34 -15.39
N PHE A 79 -4.33 1.69 -15.85
CA PHE A 79 -5.34 2.39 -15.06
C PHE A 79 -6.29 1.44 -14.32
N GLY A 80 -6.52 0.25 -14.86
CA GLY A 80 -7.57 -0.65 -14.37
C GLY A 80 -8.97 -0.19 -14.78
N SER A 81 -9.98 -0.94 -14.34
CA SER A 81 -11.40 -0.71 -14.68
C SER A 81 -12.26 -0.27 -13.49
N TRP A 82 -11.67 -0.15 -12.29
CA TRP A 82 -12.39 0.19 -11.07
C TRP A 82 -12.22 1.66 -10.71
N SER A 83 -13.31 2.26 -10.23
CA SER A 83 -13.30 3.58 -9.60
C SER A 83 -12.42 3.59 -8.33
N ALA A 84 -12.01 4.78 -7.89
CA ALA A 84 -11.23 4.92 -6.67
C ALA A 84 -11.99 4.40 -5.44
N TYR A 85 -13.30 4.66 -5.38
CA TYR A 85 -14.18 4.13 -4.33
C TYR A 85 -14.20 2.59 -4.31
N HIS A 86 -14.34 1.95 -5.46
CA HIS A 86 -14.32 0.48 -5.54
C HIS A 86 -12.95 -0.08 -5.13
N ILE A 87 -11.85 0.57 -5.52
CA ILE A 87 -10.51 0.16 -5.09
C ILE A 87 -10.36 0.23 -3.55
N LEU A 88 -10.81 1.31 -2.91
CA LEU A 88 -10.77 1.42 -1.45
C LEU A 88 -11.66 0.36 -0.78
N PHE A 89 -12.87 0.15 -1.30
CA PHE A 89 -13.77 -0.89 -0.80
C PHE A 89 -13.11 -2.28 -0.89
N HIS A 90 -12.50 -2.59 -2.02
CA HIS A 90 -11.79 -3.84 -2.26
C HIS A 90 -10.67 -4.05 -1.23
N LEU A 91 -9.84 -3.02 -1.01
CA LEU A 91 -8.79 -3.06 0.00
C LEU A 91 -9.38 -3.32 1.38
N LEU A 92 -10.41 -2.57 1.80
CA LEU A 92 -11.06 -2.78 3.09
C LEU A 92 -11.62 -4.20 3.24
N HIS A 93 -12.34 -4.68 2.23
CA HIS A 93 -12.92 -6.02 2.24
C HIS A 93 -11.82 -7.09 2.36
N TYR A 94 -10.74 -6.97 1.61
CA TYR A 94 -9.58 -7.86 1.73
C TYR A 94 -8.98 -7.85 3.14
N GLU A 95 -8.79 -6.67 3.74
CA GLU A 95 -8.21 -6.58 5.08
C GLU A 95 -9.11 -7.20 6.15
N GLU A 96 -10.42 -6.95 6.08
CA GLU A 96 -11.41 -7.45 7.04
C GLU A 96 -11.70 -8.95 6.90
N THR A 97 -11.63 -9.50 5.68
CA THR A 97 -12.10 -10.87 5.40
C THR A 97 -10.98 -11.87 5.13
N ALA A 98 -9.79 -11.40 4.75
CA ALA A 98 -8.65 -12.25 4.46
C ALA A 98 -7.47 -11.94 5.37
N ALA A 99 -6.90 -10.74 5.33
CA ALA A 99 -5.63 -10.47 6.00
C ALA A 99 -5.73 -10.56 7.53
N LEU A 100 -6.59 -9.76 8.17
CA LEU A 100 -6.72 -9.76 9.63
C LEU A 100 -7.15 -11.14 10.18
N PRO A 101 -8.18 -11.83 9.64
CA PRO A 101 -8.55 -13.17 10.11
C PRO A 101 -7.43 -14.21 9.96
N ASN A 102 -6.54 -14.08 8.98
CA ASN A 102 -5.40 -14.99 8.86
C ASN A 102 -4.30 -14.68 9.89
N LEU A 103 -4.12 -13.41 10.27
CA LEU A 103 -3.16 -13.02 11.30
C LEU A 103 -3.59 -13.52 12.69
N THR A 104 -4.89 -13.58 12.99
CA THR A 104 -5.40 -14.02 14.29
C THR A 104 -5.18 -15.52 14.56
N LEU A 105 -4.90 -16.32 13.52
CA LEU A 105 -4.61 -17.76 13.65
C LEU A 105 -3.41 -18.05 14.56
N TRP A 106 -2.47 -17.12 14.73
CA TRP A 106 -1.33 -17.28 15.64
C TRP A 106 -1.66 -16.92 17.09
N LEU A 107 -2.82 -16.30 17.35
CA LEU A 107 -3.29 -16.02 18.70
C LEU A 107 -4.25 -17.12 19.19
N ASP A 108 -5.09 -17.63 18.31
CA ASP A 108 -6.06 -18.68 18.61
C ASP A 108 -6.26 -19.57 17.38
N GLU A 109 -5.82 -20.84 17.46
CA GLU A 109 -5.98 -21.80 16.37
C GLU A 109 -7.41 -22.32 16.26
N SER A 110 -8.21 -22.16 17.32
CA SER A 110 -9.62 -22.57 17.36
C SER A 110 -10.53 -21.60 16.60
N GLU A 111 -10.03 -20.39 16.28
CA GLU A 111 -10.58 -19.56 15.20
C GLU A 111 -10.35 -20.28 13.87
N GLN A 112 -11.13 -21.35 13.63
CA GLN A 112 -11.21 -21.94 12.31
C GLN A 112 -11.63 -20.85 11.35
N MET A 113 -10.80 -20.66 10.33
CA MET A 113 -11.07 -19.68 9.31
C MET A 113 -12.38 -20.06 8.61
N LYS A 114 -13.47 -19.37 8.93
CA LYS A 114 -14.64 -19.34 8.05
C LYS A 114 -14.15 -18.62 6.81
N ARG A 115 -13.79 -19.37 5.75
CA ARG A 115 -13.41 -18.80 4.45
C ARG A 115 -14.52 -17.83 4.01
N LYS A 116 -14.29 -16.55 4.22
CA LYS A 116 -15.20 -15.45 3.85
C LYS A 116 -14.69 -14.66 2.65
N CYS A 117 -13.77 -15.22 1.84
CA CYS A 117 -13.31 -14.61 0.60
C CYS A 117 -14.37 -14.64 -0.53
N GLY A 118 -15.66 -14.69 -0.19
CA GLY A 118 -16.77 -14.67 -1.13
C GLY A 118 -17.76 -13.58 -0.74
N GLY A 119 -18.45 -13.04 -1.74
CA GLY A 119 -19.50 -12.04 -1.52
C GLY A 119 -19.04 -10.58 -1.58
N GLU A 120 -17.78 -10.31 -1.95
CA GLU A 120 -17.29 -8.94 -2.15
C GLU A 120 -18.22 -8.11 -3.05
N LYS A 121 -18.60 -8.67 -4.20
CA LYS A 121 -19.52 -8.00 -5.14
C LYS A 121 -20.83 -7.59 -4.47
N LYS A 122 -21.45 -8.50 -3.71
CA LYS A 122 -22.70 -8.23 -2.99
C LYS A 122 -22.48 -7.17 -1.91
N ALA A 123 -21.40 -7.26 -1.15
CA ALA A 123 -21.06 -6.29 -0.12
C ALA A 123 -20.77 -4.90 -0.70
N TYR A 124 -20.17 -4.84 -1.89
CA TYR A 124 -19.95 -3.59 -2.63
C TYR A 124 -21.27 -2.97 -3.08
N GLU A 125 -22.17 -3.78 -3.67
CA GLU A 125 -23.51 -3.35 -4.06
C GLU A 125 -24.31 -2.84 -2.84
N GLU A 126 -24.24 -3.54 -1.71
CA GLU A 126 -24.85 -3.12 -0.44
C GLU A 126 -24.26 -1.80 0.06
N ALA A 127 -22.94 -1.59 -0.04
CA ALA A 127 -22.31 -0.34 0.37
C ALA A 127 -22.77 0.85 -0.50
N LEU A 128 -22.96 0.63 -1.81
CA LEU A 128 -23.51 1.63 -2.72
C LEU A 128 -24.99 1.92 -2.41
N MET A 129 -25.82 0.89 -2.21
CA MET A 129 -27.24 1.07 -1.86
C MET A 129 -27.43 1.80 -0.54
N ASN A 130 -26.54 1.59 0.42
CA ASN A 130 -26.56 2.26 1.72
C ASN A 130 -25.84 3.62 1.71
N GLU A 131 -25.41 4.11 0.55
CA GLU A 131 -24.68 5.39 0.39
C GLU A 131 -23.49 5.51 1.36
N THR A 132 -22.75 4.41 1.55
CA THR A 132 -21.65 4.37 2.49
C THR A 132 -20.60 5.41 2.10
N SER A 133 -20.39 6.41 2.96
CA SER A 133 -19.49 7.52 2.66
C SER A 133 -18.03 7.07 2.51
N LEU A 134 -17.24 7.84 1.74
CA LEU A 134 -15.79 7.66 1.65
C LEU A 134 -15.12 7.65 3.02
N GLN A 135 -15.50 8.60 3.90
CA GLN A 135 -14.92 8.72 5.23
C GLN A 135 -15.19 7.46 6.06
N THR A 136 -16.40 6.90 5.98
CA THR A 136 -16.73 5.63 6.66
C THR A 136 -15.83 4.48 6.22
N LEU A 137 -15.51 4.38 4.92
CA LEU A 137 -14.60 3.33 4.43
C LEU A 137 -13.17 3.56 4.92
N LEU A 138 -12.68 4.81 4.89
CA LEU A 138 -11.34 5.15 5.39
C LEU A 138 -11.20 4.87 6.88
N ASP A 139 -12.19 5.27 7.69
CA ASP A 139 -12.18 5.03 9.14
C ASP A 139 -12.11 3.53 9.45
N ARG A 140 -12.92 2.72 8.76
CA ARG A 140 -12.87 1.25 8.89
C ARG A 140 -11.53 0.68 8.45
N PHE A 141 -10.94 1.21 7.39
CA PHE A 141 -9.62 0.79 6.90
C PHE A 141 -8.52 1.09 7.94
N HIS A 142 -8.54 2.26 8.58
CA HIS A 142 -7.63 2.56 9.67
C HIS A 142 -7.88 1.69 10.92
N ILE A 143 -9.14 1.40 11.24
CA ILE A 143 -9.48 0.50 12.35
C ILE A 143 -8.91 -0.91 12.12
N VAL A 144 -9.08 -1.48 10.92
CA VAL A 144 -8.55 -2.83 10.63
C VAL A 144 -7.02 -2.84 10.66
N ARG A 145 -6.35 -1.78 10.18
CA ARG A 145 -4.89 -1.61 10.27
C ARG A 145 -4.39 -1.58 11.71
N LYS A 146 -5.04 -0.81 12.58
CA LYS A 146 -4.72 -0.77 14.02
C LYS A 146 -4.88 -2.15 14.66
N LYS A 147 -5.96 -2.87 14.36
CA LYS A 147 -6.17 -4.25 14.84
C LYS A 147 -5.07 -5.20 14.37
N GLN A 148 -4.60 -5.08 13.13
CA GLN A 148 -3.47 -5.89 12.66
C GLN A 148 -2.20 -5.60 13.47
N ILE A 149 -1.87 -4.33 13.70
CA ILE A 149 -0.71 -3.92 14.51
C ILE A 149 -0.83 -4.43 15.96
N GLU A 150 -2.03 -4.36 16.55
CA GLU A 150 -2.31 -4.93 17.88
C GLU A 150 -2.09 -6.44 17.93
N VAL A 151 -2.48 -7.17 16.88
CA VAL A 151 -2.17 -8.60 16.75
C VAL A 151 -0.65 -8.79 16.71
N LEU A 152 0.07 -8.05 15.85
CA LEU A 152 1.53 -8.15 15.76
C LEU A 152 2.21 -7.92 17.10
N ASN A 153 1.75 -6.95 17.91
CA ASN A 153 2.32 -6.68 19.23
C ASN A 153 2.19 -7.86 20.22
N LYS A 154 1.23 -8.76 20.01
CA LYS A 154 1.01 -9.95 20.85
C LYS A 154 1.79 -11.19 20.37
N ILE A 155 2.33 -11.16 19.16
CA ILE A 155 3.10 -12.24 18.55
C ILE A 155 4.51 -12.29 19.13
N SER A 156 4.94 -13.46 19.60
CA SER A 156 6.34 -13.69 19.99
C SER A 156 7.26 -13.82 18.76
N GLU A 157 8.57 -13.61 18.95
CA GLU A 157 9.56 -13.81 17.88
C GLU A 157 9.54 -15.24 17.31
N ALA A 158 9.25 -16.25 18.15
CA ALA A 158 9.09 -17.63 17.69
C ALA A 158 7.89 -17.80 16.75
N GLN A 159 6.75 -17.20 17.10
CA GLN A 159 5.54 -17.21 16.27
C GLN A 159 5.71 -16.41 14.97
N TRP A 160 6.52 -15.35 14.98
CA TRP A 160 6.77 -14.51 13.81
C TRP A 160 7.37 -15.29 12.62
N ILE A 161 8.27 -16.23 12.91
CA ILE A 161 8.93 -17.09 11.91
C ILE A 161 8.24 -18.44 11.69
N GLU A 162 7.28 -18.80 12.55
CA GLU A 162 6.50 -20.02 12.45
C GLU A 162 5.63 -20.00 11.18
N LYS A 163 5.61 -21.12 10.45
CA LYS A 163 4.71 -21.30 9.31
C LYS A 163 3.43 -22.01 9.77
N ARG A 164 2.28 -21.56 9.27
CA ARG A 164 0.99 -22.23 9.48
C ARG A 164 0.39 -22.72 8.17
N PRO A 165 -0.07 -23.98 8.08
CA PRO A 165 -0.59 -24.56 6.83
C PRO A 165 -2.01 -24.10 6.47
N ASN A 166 -2.79 -23.62 7.45
CA ASN A 166 -4.23 -23.37 7.30
C ASN A 166 -4.56 -21.93 6.88
N THR A 167 -3.63 -21.21 6.25
CA THR A 167 -3.88 -19.85 5.74
C THR A 167 -4.51 -19.88 4.35
N ASN A 168 -5.05 -18.75 3.90
CA ASN A 168 -5.53 -18.57 2.52
C ASN A 168 -4.40 -18.65 1.48
N TRP A 169 -3.15 -18.56 1.91
CA TRP A 169 -1.95 -18.60 1.07
C TRP A 169 -1.14 -19.89 1.25
N GLY A 170 -1.73 -20.91 1.90
CA GLY A 170 -1.05 -22.16 2.20
C GLY A 170 -0.12 -22.05 3.41
N ASN A 171 1.04 -22.73 3.34
CA ASN A 171 1.97 -22.82 4.46
C ASN A 171 2.93 -21.61 4.50
N VAL A 172 2.52 -20.53 5.16
CA VAL A 172 3.24 -19.25 5.19
C VAL A 172 3.41 -18.71 6.62
N THR A 173 4.29 -17.73 6.78
CA THR A 173 4.54 -17.02 8.05
C THR A 173 3.67 -15.77 8.20
N ILE A 174 3.66 -15.18 9.38
CA ILE A 174 3.04 -13.87 9.63
C ILE A 174 3.72 -12.79 8.78
N GLU A 175 5.05 -12.82 8.71
CA GLU A 175 5.84 -11.88 7.88
C GLU A 175 5.35 -11.84 6.43
N PHE A 176 5.02 -13.01 5.86
CA PHE A 176 4.46 -13.10 4.51
C PHE A 176 3.10 -12.41 4.40
N ILE A 177 2.18 -12.66 5.34
CA ILE A 177 0.81 -12.09 5.31
C ILE A 177 0.86 -10.57 5.42
N VAL A 178 1.68 -10.05 6.33
CA VAL A 178 1.86 -8.60 6.51
C VAL A 178 2.49 -7.97 5.26
N SER A 179 3.53 -8.60 4.71
CA SER A 179 4.18 -8.16 3.47
C SER A 179 3.20 -8.14 2.29
N LYS A 180 2.33 -9.16 2.18
CA LYS A 180 1.31 -9.22 1.14
C LYS A 180 0.27 -8.10 1.29
N SER A 181 -0.14 -7.79 2.52
CA SER A 181 -1.09 -6.71 2.81
C SER A 181 -0.52 -5.34 2.42
N ILE A 182 0.75 -5.09 2.75
CA ILE A 182 1.49 -3.88 2.35
C ILE A 182 1.62 -3.80 0.83
N GLN A 183 2.08 -4.86 0.17
CA GLN A 183 2.21 -4.91 -1.29
C GLN A 183 0.87 -4.65 -1.98
N HIS A 184 -0.20 -5.28 -1.50
CA HIS A 184 -1.55 -5.13 -2.05
C HIS A 184 -2.05 -3.68 -1.93
N THR A 185 -1.82 -3.06 -0.77
CA THR A 185 -2.13 -1.65 -0.53
C THR A 185 -1.38 -0.74 -1.49
N LEU A 186 -0.07 -0.94 -1.65
CA LEU A 186 0.74 -0.12 -2.54
C LEU A 186 0.35 -0.29 -4.02
N GLU A 187 0.02 -1.51 -4.45
CA GLU A 187 -0.42 -1.76 -5.82
C GLU A 187 -1.71 -1.00 -6.15
N HIS A 188 -2.68 -1.05 -5.25
CA HIS A 188 -3.97 -0.37 -5.42
C HIS A 188 -3.88 1.15 -5.18
N GLY A 189 -3.10 1.60 -4.20
CA GLY A 189 -2.81 3.02 -4.00
C GLY A 189 -2.15 3.65 -5.22
N ASN A 190 -1.22 2.95 -5.86
CA ASN A 190 -0.63 3.38 -7.12
C ASN A 190 -1.65 3.48 -8.26
N LYS A 191 -2.65 2.58 -8.34
CA LYS A 191 -3.76 2.69 -9.32
C LYS A 191 -4.61 3.94 -9.07
N ILE A 192 -4.96 4.22 -7.80
CA ILE A 192 -5.68 5.45 -7.42
C ILE A 192 -4.87 6.70 -7.84
N LEU A 193 -3.58 6.76 -7.50
CA LEU A 193 -2.74 7.91 -7.84
C LEU A 193 -2.57 8.10 -9.34
N ARG A 194 -2.48 7.02 -10.11
CA ARG A 194 -2.46 7.12 -11.58
C ARG A 194 -3.73 7.76 -12.12
N ASN A 195 -4.89 7.38 -11.58
CA ASN A 195 -6.16 8.02 -11.93
C ASN A 195 -6.13 9.51 -11.55
N VAL A 196 -5.66 9.86 -10.35
CA VAL A 196 -5.55 11.27 -9.94
C VAL A 196 -4.65 12.08 -10.88
N LEU A 197 -3.47 11.55 -11.21
CA LEU A 197 -2.42 12.31 -11.90
C LEU A 197 -2.58 12.34 -13.42
N PHE A 198 -3.12 11.28 -14.03
CA PHE A 198 -3.02 11.08 -15.48
C PHE A 198 -4.35 10.94 -16.21
N TRP A 199 -5.49 11.07 -15.51
CA TRP A 199 -6.83 10.92 -16.12
C TRP A 199 -7.01 11.79 -17.36
N ASP A 200 -6.86 13.10 -17.21
CA ASP A 200 -7.17 14.05 -18.27
C ASP A 200 -6.12 14.04 -19.39
N SER A 201 -4.85 13.86 -19.05
CA SER A 201 -3.77 13.84 -20.04
C SER A 201 -3.88 12.64 -20.96
N HIS A 202 -4.17 11.45 -20.42
CA HIS A 202 -4.38 10.25 -21.24
C HIS A 202 -5.69 10.30 -22.01
N LEU A 203 -6.76 10.87 -21.43
CA LEU A 203 -8.05 10.93 -22.13
C LEU A 203 -7.95 11.86 -23.34
N ARG A 204 -7.30 13.02 -23.20
CA ARG A 204 -7.03 13.92 -24.34
C ARG A 204 -6.22 13.24 -25.43
N ARG A 205 -5.20 12.45 -25.07
CA ARG A 205 -4.36 11.72 -26.04
C ARG A 205 -5.15 10.65 -26.79
N LEU A 206 -6.10 9.98 -26.14
CA LEU A 206 -6.95 8.99 -26.80
C LEU A 206 -7.95 9.67 -27.76
N ASN A 207 -8.52 10.81 -27.37
CA ASN A 207 -9.46 11.57 -28.19
C ASN A 207 -8.81 12.29 -29.38
N SER A 208 -7.48 12.43 -29.39
CA SER A 208 -6.74 13.11 -30.47
C SER A 208 -6.20 12.16 -31.53
N LYS A 209 -6.46 10.86 -31.40
CA LYS A 209 -6.13 9.85 -32.41
C LYS A 209 -7.33 9.64 -33.33
#